data_AF-A0A3L7JQ18-F1
#
_entry.id   AF-A0A3L7JQ18-F1
#
_cell.length_a   1.000
_cell.length_b   1.000
_cell.length_c   1.000
_cell.angle_alpha   90.00
_cell.angle_beta   90.00
_cell.angle_gamma   90.00
#
_symmetry.space_group_name_H-M   'P 1'
#
loop_
_entity.id
_entity.type
_entity.pdbx_description
1 polymer ?
#
loop_
_entity_poly.entity_id
_entity_poly.type
_entity_poly.pdbx_seq_one_letter_code
_entity_poly.pdbx_strand_id
1 'polypeptide(L)' 'MKVYVTDKGFVVQGKAWEVKQYLKMQQRRYPRVADWLKDVSRGM' A
#
# COMPACT_ATOMS: atom_id res chain seq x y z
N MET A 1 -1.75 6.27 -10.94
CA MET A 1 -1.62 6.15 -9.46
C MET A 1 -0.14 6.07 -9.06
N LYS A 2 0.23 6.73 -7.95
CA LYS A 2 1.56 6.73 -7.31
C LYS A 2 1.42 6.30 -5.85
N VAL A 3 2.37 5.55 -5.33
CA VAL A 3 2.41 5.13 -3.92
C VAL A 3 3.68 5.67 -3.29
N TYR A 4 3.53 6.36 -2.17
CA TYR A 4 4.63 6.85 -1.36
C TYR A 4 4.64 6.09 -0.05
N VAL A 5 5.81 5.58 0.32
CA VAL A 5 6.03 4.91 1.60
C VAL A 5 6.50 5.94 2.61
N THR A 6 5.95 5.88 3.81
CA THR A 6 6.35 6.71 4.95
C THR A 6 6.71 5.79 6.11
N ASP A 7 7.40 6.30 7.12
CA ASP A 7 7.82 5.49 8.29
C ASP A 7 6.68 4.77 9.01
N LYS A 8 5.44 5.28 8.88
CA LYS A 8 4.26 4.75 9.60
C LYS A 8 3.12 4.30 8.68
N GLY A 9 3.30 4.31 7.35
CA GLY A 9 2.19 4.03 6.44
C GLY A 9 2.46 4.33 4.97
N PHE A 10 1.37 4.44 4.20
CA PHE A 10 1.40 4.68 2.76
C PHE A 10 0.52 5.85 2.37
N VAL A 11 0.96 6.64 1.40
CA VAL A 11 0.14 7.62 0.70
C VAL A 11 -0.10 7.10 -0.72
N VAL A 12 -1.35 6.83 -1.06
CA VAL A 12 -1.74 6.39 -2.41
C VAL A 12 -2.44 7.54 -3.13
N GLN A 13 -1.81 8.07 -4.18
CA GLN A 13 -2.31 9.19 -4.95
C GLN A 13 -2.78 8.73 -6.33
N GLY A 14 -4.00 9.06 -6.74
CA GLY A 14 -4.54 8.70 -8.05
C GLY A 14 -6.04 8.94 -8.15
N LYS A 15 -6.66 8.45 -9.23
CA LYS A 15 -8.12 8.49 -9.35
C LYS A 15 -8.74 7.60 -8.27
N ALA A 16 -9.86 8.01 -7.69
CA ALA A 16 -10.48 7.30 -6.56
C ALA A 16 -10.72 5.80 -6.85
N TRP A 17 -11.13 5.46 -8.08
CA TRP A 17 -11.35 4.07 -8.47
C TRP A 17 -10.04 3.27 -8.59
N GLU A 18 -8.96 3.87 -9.08
CA GLU A 18 -7.63 3.23 -9.16
C GLU A 18 -7.12 2.91 -7.76
N VAL A 19 -7.26 3.86 -6.84
CA VAL A 19 -6.87 3.70 -5.43
C VAL A 19 -7.68 2.56 -4.79
N LYS A 20 -9.00 2.53 -5.00
CA LYS A 20 -9.87 1.48 -4.48
C LYS A 20 -9.50 0.09 -5.02
N GLN A 21 -9.22 -0.02 -6.31
CA GLN A 21 -8.78 -1.29 -6.92
C GLN A 21 -7.43 -1.72 -6.38
N TYR A 22 -6.47 -0.81 -6.27
CA TYR A 22 -5.15 -1.08 -5.75
C TYR A 22 -5.19 -1.58 -4.30
N LEU A 23 -5.94 -0.89 -3.42
CA LEU A 23 -6.10 -1.31 -2.03
C LEU A 23 -6.74 -2.70 -1.91
N LYS A 24 -7.73 -3.03 -2.76
CA LYS A 24 -8.31 -4.39 -2.82
C LYS A 24 -7.28 -5.46 -3.23
N MET A 25 -6.38 -5.13 -4.16
CA MET A 25 -5.31 -6.04 -4.54
C MET A 25 -4.32 -6.26 -3.39
N GLN A 26 -3.92 -5.19 -2.69
CA GLN A 26 -3.01 -5.30 -1.55
C GLN A 26 -3.65 -6.02 -0.36
N GLN A 27 -4.94 -5.83 -0.11
CA GLN A 27 -5.66 -6.54 0.96
C GLN A 27 -5.58 -8.07 0.83
N ARG A 28 -5.51 -8.59 -0.41
CA ARG A 28 -5.34 -10.03 -0.66
C ARG A 28 -3.95 -10.55 -0.29
N ARG A 29 -2.94 -9.69 -0.36
CA ARG A 29 -1.53 -10.02 -0.08
C ARG A 29 -1.18 -9.76 1.38
N TYR A 30 -1.69 -8.65 1.92
CA TYR A 30 -1.39 -8.15 3.25
C TYR A 30 -2.70 -7.92 4.01
N PRO A 31 -3.06 -8.79 4.96
CA PRO A 31 -4.25 -8.61 5.79
C PRO A 31 -4.19 -7.34 6.65
N ARG A 32 -2.98 -6.89 7.01
CA ARG A 32 -2.74 -5.67 7.78
C ARG A 32 -1.74 -4.76 7.08
N VAL A 33 -1.93 -3.44 7.25
CA VAL A 33 -1.01 -2.43 6.73
C VAL A 33 0.40 -2.59 7.31
N ALA A 34 0.52 -3.04 8.57
CA ALA A 34 1.82 -3.31 9.18
C ALA A 34 2.59 -4.44 8.48
N ASP A 35 1.89 -5.46 7.99
CA ASP A 35 2.51 -6.57 7.25
C ASP A 35 2.99 -6.08 5.88
N TRP A 36 2.19 -5.22 5.24
CA TRP A 36 2.58 -4.56 4.01
C TRP A 36 3.81 -3.65 4.18
N LEU A 37 3.85 -2.83 5.25
CA LEU A 37 5.00 -1.98 5.57
C LEU A 37 6.28 -2.81 5.78
N LYS A 38 6.20 -3.88 6.57
CA LYS A 38 7.36 -4.76 6.82
C LYS A 38 7.92 -5.38 5.55
N ASP A 39 7.06 -5.80 4.63
CA ASP A 39 7.47 -6.41 3.38
C ASP A 39 8.20 -5.40 2.48
N VAL A 40 7.66 -4.19 2.35
CA VAL A 40 8.27 -3.12 1.55
C VAL A 40 9.58 -2.64 2.19
N SER A 41 9.63 -2.49 3.51
CA SER A 41 10.85 -2.10 4.24
C SER A 41 11.96 -3.15 4.20
N ARG A 42 11.63 -4.42 3.95
CA ARG A 42 12.63 -5.50 3.81
C ARG A 42 13.21 -5.58 2.40
N GLY A 43 12.55 -4.97 1.41
CA GLY A 43 13.01 -4.90 0.02
C GLY A 43 13.77 -3.61 -0.34
N MET A 44 13.90 -2.68 0.61
CA MET A 44 14.82 -1.53 0.56
C MET A 44 16.14 -1.89 1.23
#